data_AF-A0A9W7M5T7-F1
#
_entry.id   AF-A0A9W7M5T7-F1
#
_cell.length_a   1.000
_cell.length_b   1.000
_cell.length_c   1.000
_cell.angle_alpha   90.00
_cell.angle_beta   90.00
_cell.angle_gamma   90.00
#
_symmetry.space_group_name_H-M   'P 1'
#
loop_
_entity.id
_entity.type
_entity.pdbx_description
1 polymer ?
#
loop_
_entity_poly.entity_id
_entity_poly.type
_entity_poly.pdbx_seq_one_letter_code
_entity_poly.pdbx_strand_id
1 'polypeptide(L)'
;MDFENPFSGITSDFKGRRAYYRHDWASAICSGFRILAPTTYIFFASALPVIAFGEQLSRDSDGSVSTVETLASTAICGIIHSVIGGQPMLIMGVAEPTIIMYTYLYHFSIERPELGKELYLAWTSWVCLWTAAMLVFLAIFNVATIINRFTRIAGELFGMLITVLFLQEAIKGVVSEFSMPKGENPKDEKYQFQWLYTNGLLAVIFSFGVLFTSLKTRNARSWRYGTGWFRSFMADYGVPLMVLCWTALSYAVPVKVISGVPRRLVCPLLWERASIYHWTVVKDMGKVPIVYIFASIIPALMIAGLYFFDHSVASQMAQQKEFNLKKPSAYHYDVLILGITTLICGVLGLPPSNGVLPQSPMHTKSLAVLSKQACCHALSVNIAPSNADSLDYITW
;
A
#
# COMPACT_ATOMS: atom_id res chain seq x y z
N MET A 1 11.56 14.00 26.49
CA MET A 1 10.19 13.97 25.97
C MET A 1 9.56 15.23 26.52
N ASP A 2 9.40 16.25 25.68
CA ASP A 2 8.83 17.53 26.11
C ASP A 2 7.31 17.36 26.23
N PHE A 3 6.86 16.86 27.38
CA PHE A 3 5.46 16.74 27.75
C PHE A 3 4.82 18.11 28.09
N GLU A 4 5.61 19.18 28.14
CA GLU A 4 5.20 20.49 28.66
C GLU A 4 4.23 21.25 27.75
N ASN A 5 4.13 20.91 26.44
CA ASN A 5 3.19 21.54 25.51
C ASN A 5 2.52 20.52 24.57
N PRO A 6 1.38 19.92 24.96
CA PRO A 6 0.58 19.12 24.04
C PRO A 6 0.18 19.99 22.82
N PHE A 7 0.14 19.40 21.63
CA PHE A 7 -0.15 20.05 20.34
C PHE A 7 0.96 20.92 19.71
N SER A 8 2.04 21.25 20.43
CA SER A 8 3.10 22.12 19.89
C SER A 8 3.71 21.58 18.58
N GLY A 9 3.99 20.27 18.50
CA GLY A 9 4.53 19.63 17.30
C GLY A 9 3.57 19.65 16.11
N ILE A 10 2.28 19.41 16.35
CA ILE A 10 1.26 19.45 15.28
C ILE A 10 1.12 20.88 14.73
N THR A 11 1.12 21.89 15.60
CA THR A 11 0.99 23.29 15.16
C THR A 11 2.21 23.79 14.42
N SER A 12 3.43 23.39 14.82
CA SER A 12 4.65 23.71 14.07
C SER A 12 4.64 23.08 12.69
N ASP A 13 4.27 21.80 12.60
CA ASP A 13 4.25 21.03 11.35
C ASP A 13 3.22 21.61 10.38
N PHE A 14 2.01 21.92 10.87
CA PHE A 14 0.96 22.54 10.08
C PHE A 14 1.33 23.94 9.57
N LYS A 15 1.93 24.78 10.42
CA LYS A 15 2.37 26.13 10.04
C LYS A 15 3.48 26.08 8.99
N GLY A 16 4.42 25.14 9.13
CA GLY A 16 5.46 24.87 8.15
C GLY A 16 4.87 24.44 6.80
N ARG A 17 3.92 23.50 6.80
CA ARG A 17 3.28 22.99 5.57
C ARG A 17 2.43 24.04 4.85
N ARG A 18 1.65 24.82 5.60
CA ARG A 18 0.73 25.83 5.05
C ARG A 18 1.45 26.88 4.19
N ALA A 19 2.69 27.22 4.51
CA ALA A 19 3.49 28.16 3.74
C ALA A 19 3.81 27.67 2.32
N TYR A 20 4.03 26.36 2.15
CA TYR A 20 4.45 25.77 0.88
C TYR A 20 3.30 25.17 0.06
N TYR A 21 2.13 24.93 0.67
CA TYR A 21 1.01 24.25 0.01
C TYR A 21 0.59 24.90 -1.32
N ARG A 22 0.51 26.22 -1.38
CA ARG A 22 0.16 26.94 -2.63
C ARG A 22 1.22 26.77 -3.72
N HIS A 23 2.49 26.70 -3.34
CA HIS A 23 3.59 26.50 -4.27
C HIS A 23 3.56 25.10 -4.89
N ASP A 24 3.18 24.06 -4.12
CA ASP A 24 3.12 22.68 -4.61
C ASP A 24 2.09 22.53 -5.73
N TRP A 25 0.90 23.08 -5.55
CA TRP A 25 -0.15 23.08 -6.59
C TRP A 25 0.27 23.85 -7.84
N ALA A 26 0.90 25.02 -7.68
CA ALA A 26 1.41 25.78 -8.81
C ALA A 26 2.52 25.02 -9.56
N SER A 27 3.45 24.41 -8.83
CA SER A 27 4.57 23.63 -9.37
C SER A 27 4.09 22.38 -10.12
N ALA A 28 3.10 21.67 -9.57
CA ALA A 28 2.50 20.50 -10.20
C ALA A 28 1.84 20.85 -11.54
N ILE A 29 1.09 21.96 -11.60
CA ILE A 29 0.46 22.44 -12.83
C ILE A 29 1.51 22.88 -13.87
N CYS A 30 2.55 23.59 -13.44
CA CYS A 30 3.64 24.05 -14.32
C CYS A 30 4.49 22.91 -14.90
N SER A 31 4.58 21.78 -14.20
CA SER A 31 5.39 20.62 -14.64
C SER A 31 4.77 19.84 -15.80
N GLY A 32 3.47 20.05 -16.09
CA GLY A 32 2.78 19.52 -17.27
C GLY A 32 2.88 17.99 -17.43
N PHE A 33 3.11 17.53 -18.66
CA PHE A 33 3.12 16.10 -19.03
C PHE A 33 4.26 15.27 -18.41
N ARG A 34 5.29 15.90 -17.81
CA ARG A 34 6.43 15.17 -17.22
C ARG A 34 6.03 14.36 -15.98
N ILE A 35 5.02 14.82 -15.23
CA ILE A 35 4.50 14.13 -14.03
C ILE A 35 3.73 12.86 -14.39
N LEU A 36 3.17 12.78 -15.60
CA LEU A 36 2.31 11.66 -16.02
C LEU A 36 3.07 10.33 -16.03
N ALA A 37 4.37 10.34 -16.32
CA ALA A 37 5.20 9.15 -16.31
C ALA A 37 5.41 8.58 -14.90
N PRO A 38 5.93 9.35 -13.92
CA PRO A 38 5.98 8.93 -12.52
C PRO A 38 4.63 8.53 -11.92
N THR A 39 3.54 9.27 -12.20
CA THR A 39 2.22 8.93 -11.64
C THR A 39 1.73 7.59 -12.15
N THR A 40 1.91 7.32 -13.45
CA THR A 40 1.48 6.04 -14.04
C THR A 40 2.36 4.89 -13.53
N TYR A 41 3.67 5.11 -13.40
CA TYR A 41 4.58 4.13 -12.81
C TYR A 41 4.19 3.77 -11.37
N ILE A 42 3.98 4.78 -10.52
CA ILE A 42 3.62 4.58 -9.12
C ILE A 42 2.22 3.98 -9.00
N PHE A 43 1.26 4.37 -9.84
CA PHE A 43 -0.06 3.75 -9.87
C PHE A 43 0.03 2.22 -10.01
N PHE A 44 0.79 1.73 -10.99
CA PHE A 44 0.95 0.28 -11.16
C PHE A 44 1.80 -0.37 -10.06
N ALA A 45 2.85 0.31 -9.59
CA ALA A 45 3.67 -0.16 -8.49
C ALA A 45 2.88 -0.28 -7.17
N SER A 46 1.83 0.53 -7.01
CA SER A 46 0.95 0.53 -5.84
C SER A 46 -0.26 -0.39 -6.00
N ALA A 47 -0.87 -0.46 -7.17
CA ALA A 47 -2.06 -1.28 -7.41
C ALA A 47 -1.76 -2.79 -7.33
N LEU A 48 -0.64 -3.25 -7.89
CA LEU A 48 -0.33 -4.69 -7.95
C LEU A 48 -0.17 -5.34 -6.55
N PRO A 49 0.61 -4.76 -5.61
CA PRO A 49 0.69 -5.32 -4.26
C PRO A 49 -0.66 -5.27 -3.53
N VAL A 50 -1.42 -4.18 -3.69
CA VAL A 50 -2.74 -4.04 -3.03
C VAL A 50 -3.72 -5.11 -3.54
N ILE A 51 -3.68 -5.45 -4.83
CA ILE A 51 -4.48 -6.53 -5.40
C ILE A 51 -4.05 -7.88 -4.80
N ALA A 52 -2.75 -8.17 -4.76
CA ALA A 52 -2.24 -9.42 -4.19
C ALA A 52 -2.60 -9.58 -2.71
N PHE A 53 -2.46 -8.50 -1.94
CA PHE A 53 -2.80 -8.46 -0.52
C PHE A 53 -4.30 -8.53 -0.25
N GLY A 54 -5.11 -7.89 -1.10
CA GLY A 54 -6.56 -7.98 -1.03
C GLY A 54 -7.05 -9.40 -1.32
N GLU A 55 -6.43 -10.11 -2.26
CA GLU A 55 -6.74 -11.52 -2.54
C GLU A 55 -6.29 -12.43 -1.41
N GLN A 56 -5.10 -12.20 -0.84
CA GLN A 56 -4.63 -12.93 0.34
C GLN A 56 -5.60 -12.74 1.51
N LEU A 57 -6.03 -11.51 1.78
CA LEU A 57 -7.00 -11.21 2.83
C LEU A 57 -8.36 -11.87 2.57
N SER A 58 -8.80 -11.92 1.30
CA SER A 58 -10.03 -12.61 0.90
C SER A 58 -9.95 -14.11 1.15
N ARG A 59 -8.81 -14.74 0.82
CA ARG A 59 -8.57 -16.18 1.07
C ARG A 59 -8.51 -16.50 2.55
N ASP A 60 -7.85 -15.66 3.34
CA ASP A 60 -7.66 -15.89 4.77
C ASP A 60 -8.90 -15.54 5.61
N SER A 61 -9.79 -14.68 5.11
CA SER A 61 -11.03 -14.27 5.79
C SER A 61 -12.31 -14.95 5.26
N ASP A 62 -12.18 -16.06 4.52
CA ASP A 62 -13.26 -16.77 3.82
C ASP A 62 -14.21 -15.82 3.05
N GLY A 63 -13.63 -14.86 2.33
CA GLY A 63 -14.33 -13.86 1.52
C GLY A 63 -15.01 -12.74 2.33
N SER A 64 -14.73 -12.60 3.63
CA SER A 64 -15.34 -11.55 4.46
C SER A 64 -14.81 -10.16 4.14
N VAL A 65 -13.57 -10.03 3.66
CA VAL A 65 -13.02 -8.78 3.09
C VAL A 65 -12.38 -9.13 1.76
N SER A 66 -12.80 -8.47 0.68
CA SER A 66 -12.33 -8.75 -0.67
C SER A 66 -11.23 -7.77 -1.11
N THR A 67 -10.75 -7.99 -2.33
CA THR A 67 -9.74 -7.15 -2.98
C THR A 67 -10.28 -5.74 -3.23
N VAL A 68 -11.58 -5.59 -3.48
CA VAL A 68 -12.19 -4.31 -3.81
C VAL A 68 -12.27 -3.36 -2.61
N GLU A 69 -12.54 -3.86 -1.40
CA GLU A 69 -12.50 -3.05 -0.18
C GLU A 69 -11.08 -2.58 0.12
N THR A 70 -10.09 -3.45 -0.12
CA THR A 70 -8.67 -3.12 0.05
C THR A 70 -8.25 -2.01 -0.93
N LEU A 71 -8.64 -2.12 -2.20
CA LEU A 71 -8.42 -1.07 -3.20
C LEU A 71 -9.14 0.24 -2.85
N ALA A 72 -10.41 0.17 -2.45
CA ALA A 72 -11.18 1.34 -2.04
C ALA A 72 -10.52 2.05 -0.84
N SER A 73 -10.05 1.30 0.14
CA SER A 73 -9.33 1.84 1.29
C SER A 73 -8.08 2.61 0.88
N THR A 74 -7.23 2.00 0.04
CA THR A 74 -6.00 2.66 -0.43
C THR A 74 -6.29 3.90 -1.26
N ALA A 75 -7.35 3.89 -2.08
CA ALA A 75 -7.75 5.04 -2.87
C ALA A 75 -8.26 6.19 -2.00
N ILE A 76 -9.14 5.91 -1.04
CA ILE A 76 -9.70 6.93 -0.13
C ILE A 76 -8.60 7.52 0.75
N CYS A 77 -7.77 6.68 1.39
CA CYS A 77 -6.67 7.14 2.23
C CYS A 77 -5.64 7.94 1.42
N GLY A 78 -5.29 7.44 0.23
CA GLY A 78 -4.36 8.11 -0.68
C GLY A 78 -4.83 9.50 -1.11
N ILE A 79 -6.12 9.67 -1.42
CA ILE A 79 -6.70 10.97 -1.78
C ILE A 79 -6.69 11.90 -0.56
N ILE A 80 -7.14 11.44 0.60
CA ILE A 80 -7.22 12.27 1.81
C ILE A 80 -5.83 12.79 2.20
N HIS A 81 -4.83 11.92 2.22
CA HIS A 81 -3.48 12.30 2.63
C HIS A 81 -2.69 13.04 1.55
N SER A 82 -2.95 12.82 0.26
CA SER A 82 -2.34 13.65 -0.79
C SER A 82 -2.84 15.10 -0.74
N VAL A 83 -4.10 15.32 -0.35
CA VAL A 83 -4.71 16.65 -0.24
C VAL A 83 -4.38 17.32 1.10
N ILE A 84 -4.49 16.59 2.21
CA ILE A 84 -4.44 17.13 3.58
C ILE A 84 -3.12 16.80 4.28
N GLY A 85 -2.40 15.75 3.88
CA GLY A 85 -1.19 15.30 4.56
C GLY A 85 -0.04 16.31 4.57
N GLY A 86 0.80 16.19 5.58
CA GLY A 86 2.06 16.93 5.70
C GLY A 86 3.09 16.48 4.67
N GLN A 87 3.10 15.18 4.32
CA GLN A 87 4.02 14.58 3.36
C GLN A 87 3.30 13.85 2.20
N PRO A 88 2.94 14.54 1.11
CA PRO A 88 2.25 13.91 -0.03
C PRO A 88 3.13 12.96 -0.88
N MET A 89 4.45 12.88 -0.61
CA MET A 89 5.33 11.88 -1.24
C MET A 89 5.14 10.48 -0.64
N LEU A 90 4.60 10.39 0.57
CA LEU A 90 4.31 9.12 1.20
C LEU A 90 3.16 8.45 0.46
N ILE A 91 3.38 7.22 0.03
CA ILE A 91 2.31 6.41 -0.55
C ILE A 91 1.68 5.61 0.58
N MET A 92 0.35 5.65 0.66
CA MET A 92 -0.40 4.79 1.56
C MET A 92 -0.88 3.57 0.81
N GLY A 93 -0.78 2.44 1.49
CA GLY A 93 -1.23 1.15 1.00
C GLY A 93 -1.67 0.28 2.17
N VAL A 94 -2.21 -0.88 1.87
CA VAL A 94 -2.37 -1.93 2.88
C VAL A 94 -1.09 -2.73 2.89
N ALA A 95 -0.37 -2.70 4.01
CA ALA A 95 0.84 -3.51 4.20
C ALA A 95 0.48 -4.92 4.71
N GLU A 96 1.35 -5.89 4.44
CA GLU A 96 1.20 -7.29 4.89
C GLU A 96 0.97 -7.43 6.40
N PRO A 97 1.67 -6.70 7.30
CA PRO A 97 1.37 -6.74 8.73
C PRO A 97 -0.10 -6.44 9.08
N THR A 98 -0.76 -5.54 8.34
CA THR A 98 -2.19 -5.27 8.50
C THR A 98 -3.03 -6.51 8.17
N ILE A 99 -2.69 -7.23 7.10
CA ILE A 99 -3.39 -8.43 6.68
C ILE A 99 -3.26 -9.52 7.74
N ILE A 100 -2.04 -9.78 8.22
CA ILE A 100 -1.79 -10.77 9.28
C ILE A 100 -2.63 -10.46 10.52
N MET A 101 -2.70 -9.18 10.89
CA MET A 101 -3.54 -8.72 11.99
C MET A 101 -5.01 -8.96 11.72
N TYR A 102 -5.52 -8.62 10.54
CA TYR A 102 -6.91 -8.85 10.15
C TYR A 102 -7.27 -10.34 10.12
N THR A 103 -6.38 -11.20 9.60
CA THR A 103 -6.53 -12.65 9.62
C THR A 103 -6.57 -13.19 11.05
N TYR A 104 -5.73 -12.68 11.95
CA TYR A 104 -5.78 -13.06 13.37
C TYR A 104 -7.11 -12.63 14.02
N LEU A 105 -7.57 -11.41 13.75
CA LEU A 105 -8.87 -10.93 14.21
C LEU A 105 -10.00 -11.81 13.66
N TYR A 106 -9.93 -12.23 12.41
CA TYR A 106 -10.91 -13.13 11.80
C TYR A 106 -10.93 -14.49 12.53
N HIS A 107 -9.78 -15.13 12.71
CA HIS A 107 -9.70 -16.40 13.45
C HIS A 107 -10.20 -16.28 14.89
N PHE A 108 -9.87 -15.18 15.57
CA PHE A 108 -10.38 -14.91 16.91
C PHE A 108 -11.91 -14.76 16.93
N SER A 109 -12.50 -14.14 15.90
CA SER A 109 -13.95 -13.93 15.82
C SER A 109 -14.73 -15.23 15.57
N ILE A 110 -14.22 -16.13 14.72
CA ILE A 110 -14.89 -17.40 14.39
C ILE A 110 -14.81 -18.43 15.53
N GLU A 111 -13.76 -18.39 16.35
CA GLU A 111 -13.60 -19.28 17.50
C GLU A 111 -14.58 -18.93 18.64
N ARG A 112 -15.17 -17.73 18.62
CA ARG A 112 -16.06 -17.23 19.66
C ARG A 112 -17.52 -17.26 19.20
N PRO A 113 -18.40 -18.02 19.88
CA PRO A 113 -19.81 -18.15 19.46
C PRO A 113 -20.60 -16.83 19.56
N GLU A 114 -20.13 -15.88 20.37
CA GLU A 114 -20.79 -14.58 20.60
C GLU A 114 -20.49 -13.53 19.52
N LEU A 115 -19.41 -13.69 18.74
CA LEU A 115 -19.10 -12.83 17.59
C LEU A 115 -19.53 -13.51 16.29
N GLY A 116 -19.09 -14.74 16.09
CA GLY A 116 -19.24 -15.46 14.83
C GLY A 116 -18.63 -14.70 13.64
N LYS A 117 -18.91 -15.21 12.43
CA LYS A 117 -18.45 -14.61 11.17
C LYS A 117 -19.15 -13.29 10.84
N GLU A 118 -20.40 -13.14 11.26
CA GLU A 118 -21.24 -11.99 10.90
C GLU A 118 -20.81 -10.69 11.59
N LEU A 119 -20.41 -10.74 12.87
CA LEU A 119 -19.98 -9.56 13.62
C LEU A 119 -18.49 -9.24 13.50
N TYR A 120 -17.73 -10.01 12.71
CA TYR A 120 -16.30 -9.77 12.49
C TYR A 120 -16.02 -8.34 12.03
N LEU A 121 -16.73 -7.85 11.01
CA LEU A 121 -16.54 -6.50 10.47
C LEU A 121 -16.90 -5.41 11.48
N ALA A 122 -17.95 -5.63 12.28
CA ALA A 122 -18.34 -4.69 13.33
C ALA A 122 -17.29 -4.65 14.45
N TRP A 123 -16.69 -5.78 14.80
CA TRP A 123 -15.63 -5.84 15.80
C TRP A 123 -14.33 -5.21 15.31
N THR A 124 -13.91 -5.46 14.07
CA THR A 124 -12.73 -4.79 13.49
C THR A 124 -12.91 -3.27 13.41
N SER A 125 -14.13 -2.79 13.24
CA SER A 125 -14.46 -1.36 13.30
C SER A 125 -14.21 -0.75 14.69
N TRP A 126 -14.56 -1.48 15.77
CA TRP A 126 -14.21 -1.07 17.15
C TRP A 126 -12.70 -1.08 17.39
N VAL A 127 -11.99 -2.09 16.89
CA VAL A 127 -10.52 -2.13 16.93
C VAL A 127 -9.94 -0.89 16.23
N CYS A 128 -10.46 -0.52 15.06
CA CYS A 128 -10.04 0.68 14.32
C CYS A 128 -10.34 1.98 15.07
N LEU A 129 -11.48 2.08 15.74
CA LEU A 129 -11.84 3.25 16.56
C LEU A 129 -10.85 3.46 17.70
N TRP A 130 -10.52 2.41 18.45
CA TRP A 130 -9.51 2.49 19.51
C TRP A 130 -8.13 2.77 18.96
N THR A 131 -7.77 2.18 17.82
CA THR A 131 -6.51 2.43 17.14
C THR A 131 -6.39 3.90 16.74
N ALA A 132 -7.44 4.47 16.14
CA ALA A 132 -7.50 5.88 15.76
C ALA A 132 -7.36 6.80 16.98
N ALA A 133 -8.08 6.51 18.07
CA ALA A 133 -7.97 7.27 19.30
C ALA A 133 -6.53 7.24 19.84
N MET A 134 -5.89 6.07 19.89
CA MET A 134 -4.49 5.93 20.33
C MET A 134 -3.51 6.69 19.43
N LEU A 135 -3.67 6.62 18.10
CA LEU A 135 -2.84 7.38 17.17
C LEU A 135 -2.98 8.90 17.35
N VAL A 136 -4.20 9.39 17.57
CA VAL A 136 -4.46 10.79 17.89
C VAL A 136 -3.78 11.18 19.21
N PHE A 137 -3.87 10.35 20.25
CA PHE A 137 -3.16 10.60 21.50
C PHE A 137 -1.64 10.65 21.31
N LEU A 138 -1.06 9.70 20.56
CA LEU A 138 0.38 9.67 20.25
C LEU A 138 0.83 10.94 19.50
N ALA A 139 -0.01 11.46 18.59
CA ALA A 139 0.25 12.71 17.89
C ALA A 139 0.25 13.93 18.84
N ILE A 140 -0.72 14.00 19.78
CA ILE A 140 -0.85 15.12 20.73
C ILE A 140 0.33 15.18 21.70
N PHE A 141 0.81 14.02 22.18
CA PHE A 141 1.92 13.91 23.12
C PHE A 141 3.31 14.00 22.47
N ASN A 142 3.39 14.44 21.21
CA ASN A 142 4.64 14.59 20.45
C ASN A 142 5.52 13.31 20.43
N VAL A 143 4.89 12.12 20.46
CA VAL A 143 5.62 10.84 20.47
C VAL A 143 6.39 10.63 19.16
N ALA A 144 5.99 11.30 18.07
CA ALA A 144 6.74 11.28 16.81
C ALA A 144 8.18 11.79 16.95
N THR A 145 8.56 12.48 18.03
CA THR A 145 9.97 12.80 18.33
C THR A 145 10.85 11.55 18.47
N ILE A 146 10.28 10.39 18.84
CA ILE A 146 11.02 9.12 18.96
C ILE A 146 11.62 8.68 17.63
N ILE A 147 11.06 9.16 16.51
CA ILE A 147 11.50 8.88 15.17
C ILE A 147 12.95 9.33 14.93
N ASN A 148 13.36 10.46 15.54
CA ASN A 148 14.71 10.99 15.39
C ASN A 148 15.77 10.09 16.04
N ARG A 149 15.34 9.14 16.89
CA ARG A 149 16.21 8.13 17.49
C ARG A 149 16.35 6.87 16.63
N PHE A 150 15.50 6.71 15.62
CA PHE A 150 15.55 5.58 14.71
C PHE A 150 16.78 5.72 13.78
N THR A 151 17.64 4.71 13.81
CA THR A 151 18.91 4.74 13.08
C THR A 151 18.76 4.19 11.67
N ARG A 152 19.70 4.56 10.77
CA ARG A 152 19.77 4.01 9.41
C ARG A 152 19.80 2.48 9.40
N ILE A 153 20.54 1.88 10.33
CA ILE A 153 20.67 0.42 10.48
C ILE A 153 19.30 -0.22 10.75
N ALA A 154 18.51 0.38 11.64
CA ALA A 154 17.17 -0.12 11.96
C ALA A 154 16.24 -0.05 10.73
N GLY A 155 16.33 1.02 9.93
CA GLY A 155 15.55 1.16 8.69
C GLY A 155 15.93 0.14 7.62
N GLU A 156 17.23 -0.10 7.42
CA GLU A 156 17.71 -1.09 6.45
C GLU A 156 17.35 -2.53 6.87
N LEU A 157 17.47 -2.86 8.16
CA LEU A 157 17.04 -4.16 8.70
C LEU A 157 15.52 -4.35 8.57
N PHE A 158 14.74 -3.30 8.80
CA PHE A 158 13.29 -3.36 8.65
C PHE A 158 12.89 -3.57 7.18
N GLY A 159 13.52 -2.83 6.26
CA GLY A 159 13.32 -3.04 4.82
C GLY A 159 13.71 -4.46 4.37
N MET A 160 14.78 -5.03 4.94
CA MET A 160 15.16 -6.43 4.70
C MET A 160 14.07 -7.39 5.18
N LEU A 161 13.54 -7.20 6.40
CA LEU A 161 12.49 -8.04 6.96
C LEU A 161 11.26 -8.08 6.05
N ILE A 162 10.75 -6.91 5.64
CA ILE A 162 9.60 -6.82 4.72
C ILE A 162 9.89 -7.51 3.37
N THR A 163 11.12 -7.39 2.87
CA THR A 163 11.51 -8.06 1.62
C THR A 163 11.49 -9.59 1.75
N VAL A 164 11.96 -10.12 2.88
CA VAL A 164 11.93 -11.57 3.15
C VAL A 164 10.50 -12.07 3.30
N LEU A 165 9.64 -11.33 4.01
CA LEU A 165 8.22 -11.68 4.17
C LEU A 165 7.47 -11.69 2.83
N PHE A 166 7.67 -10.67 1.98
CA PHE A 166 7.10 -10.66 0.62
C PHE A 166 7.58 -11.83 -0.24
N LEU A 167 8.85 -12.23 -0.12
CA LEU A 167 9.34 -13.39 -0.86
C LEU A 167 8.70 -14.69 -0.35
N GLN A 168 8.54 -14.82 0.97
CA GLN A 168 7.89 -15.96 1.60
C GLN A 168 6.42 -16.08 1.16
N GLU A 169 5.65 -14.98 1.20
CA GLU A 169 4.24 -14.99 0.77
C GLU A 169 4.11 -15.24 -0.74
N ALA A 170 5.03 -14.75 -1.57
CA ALA A 170 5.06 -15.10 -2.99
C ALA A 170 5.26 -16.61 -3.21
N ILE A 171 6.17 -17.24 -2.46
CA ILE A 171 6.39 -18.70 -2.52
C ILE A 171 5.15 -19.46 -2.02
N LYS A 172 4.57 -19.03 -0.90
CA LYS A 172 3.35 -19.63 -0.33
C LYS A 172 2.16 -19.52 -1.28
N GLY A 173 2.02 -18.39 -1.98
CA GLY A 173 1.03 -18.21 -3.04
C GLY A 173 1.20 -19.21 -4.18
N VAL A 174 2.42 -19.41 -4.68
CA VAL A 174 2.70 -20.41 -5.72
C VAL A 174 2.45 -21.85 -5.22
N VAL A 175 2.84 -22.16 -3.98
CA VAL A 175 2.60 -23.48 -3.38
C VAL A 175 1.10 -23.73 -3.16
N SER A 176 0.32 -22.69 -2.85
CA SER A 176 -1.13 -22.82 -2.64
C SER A 176 -1.87 -23.27 -3.90
N GLU A 177 -1.36 -22.96 -5.09
CA GLU A 177 -1.94 -23.40 -6.37
C GLU A 177 -1.77 -24.90 -6.66
N PHE A 178 -0.85 -25.56 -5.94
CA PHE A 178 -0.71 -27.03 -5.93
C PHE A 178 -1.65 -27.70 -4.91
N SER A 179 -2.39 -26.93 -4.13
CA SER A 179 -3.28 -27.42 -3.08
C SER A 179 -4.74 -27.12 -3.41
N MET A 180 -5.66 -27.96 -2.96
CA MET A 180 -7.10 -27.69 -3.09
C MET A 180 -7.49 -26.49 -2.20
N PRO A 181 -8.34 -25.56 -2.67
CA PRO A 181 -8.89 -24.52 -1.81
C PRO A 181 -9.72 -25.12 -0.67
N LYS A 182 -9.54 -24.59 0.54
CA LYS A 182 -10.22 -25.08 1.74
C LYS A 182 -11.74 -24.87 1.60
N GLY A 183 -12.52 -25.94 1.76
CA GLY A 183 -13.99 -25.88 1.75
C GLY A 183 -14.68 -26.34 0.46
N GLU A 184 -13.94 -26.72 -0.59
CA GLU A 184 -14.54 -27.35 -1.79
C GLU A 184 -14.52 -28.89 -1.72
N ASN A 185 -15.48 -29.53 -2.40
CA ASN A 185 -15.68 -30.97 -2.30
C ASN A 185 -14.53 -31.73 -3.01
N PRO A 186 -13.89 -32.71 -2.34
CA PRO A 186 -12.79 -33.48 -2.92
C PRO A 186 -13.21 -34.42 -4.06
N LYS A 187 -14.51 -34.48 -4.39
CA LYS A 187 -15.06 -35.36 -5.42
C LYS A 187 -15.23 -34.69 -6.78
N ASP A 188 -15.02 -33.38 -6.90
CA ASP A 188 -15.15 -32.70 -8.18
C ASP A 188 -13.97 -33.05 -9.10
N GLU A 189 -14.23 -33.35 -10.38
CA GLU A 189 -13.22 -33.73 -11.38
C GLU A 189 -12.08 -32.71 -11.49
N LYS A 190 -12.40 -31.45 -11.20
CA LYS A 190 -11.53 -30.28 -11.11
C LYS A 190 -10.36 -30.45 -10.12
N TYR A 191 -10.53 -31.25 -9.07
CA TYR A 191 -9.56 -31.44 -7.99
C TYR A 191 -8.82 -32.77 -8.03
N GLN A 192 -8.95 -33.53 -9.13
CA GLN A 192 -8.11 -34.69 -9.34
C GLN A 192 -6.63 -34.28 -9.43
N PHE A 193 -5.75 -35.14 -8.93
CA PHE A 193 -4.31 -34.90 -8.82
C PHE A 193 -3.68 -34.37 -10.12
N GLN A 194 -4.12 -34.87 -11.28
CA GLN A 194 -3.61 -34.45 -12.59
C GLN A 194 -3.87 -32.97 -12.90
N TRP A 195 -5.08 -32.47 -12.59
CA TRP A 195 -5.46 -31.09 -12.86
C TRP A 195 -4.84 -30.11 -11.86
N LEU A 196 -4.73 -30.51 -10.60
CA LEU A 196 -4.09 -29.72 -9.56
C LEU A 196 -2.59 -29.57 -9.81
N TYR A 197 -1.92 -30.67 -10.20
CA TYR A 197 -0.51 -30.64 -10.59
C TYR A 197 -0.27 -29.78 -11.83
N THR A 198 -1.15 -29.88 -12.83
CA THR A 198 -1.07 -29.04 -14.04
C THR A 198 -1.27 -27.56 -13.71
N ASN A 199 -2.20 -27.23 -12.81
CA ASN A 199 -2.43 -25.86 -12.35
C ASN A 199 -1.20 -25.29 -11.64
N GLY A 200 -0.63 -26.03 -10.69
CA GLY A 200 0.57 -25.62 -9.98
C GLY A 200 1.78 -25.44 -10.91
N LEU A 201 2.01 -26.35 -11.85
CA LEU A 201 3.09 -26.21 -12.84
C LEU A 201 2.91 -24.96 -13.69
N LEU A 202 1.67 -24.69 -14.13
CA LEU A 202 1.33 -23.50 -14.90
C LEU A 202 1.57 -22.23 -14.07
N ALA A 203 1.19 -22.21 -12.79
CA ALA A 203 1.45 -21.11 -11.87
C ALA A 203 2.95 -20.83 -11.70
N VAL A 204 3.78 -21.88 -11.59
CA VAL A 204 5.25 -21.74 -11.57
C VAL A 204 5.76 -21.11 -12.86
N ILE A 205 5.32 -21.59 -14.03
CA ILE A 205 5.75 -21.07 -15.33
C ILE A 205 5.37 -19.58 -15.47
N PHE A 206 4.13 -19.21 -15.15
CA PHE A 206 3.69 -17.82 -15.21
C PHE A 206 4.41 -16.93 -14.20
N SER A 207 4.59 -17.38 -12.96
CA SER A 207 5.27 -16.61 -11.91
C SER A 207 6.73 -16.34 -12.26
N PHE A 208 7.50 -17.37 -12.64
CA PHE A 208 8.88 -17.21 -13.09
C PHE A 208 8.98 -16.43 -14.40
N GLY A 209 8.02 -16.62 -15.31
CA GLY A 209 7.91 -15.89 -16.57
C GLY A 209 7.78 -14.39 -16.35
N VAL A 210 6.81 -13.97 -15.53
CA VAL A 210 6.60 -12.56 -15.15
C VAL A 210 7.83 -12.00 -14.42
N LEU A 211 8.40 -12.74 -13.47
CA LEU A 211 9.59 -12.31 -12.73
C LEU A 211 10.79 -12.07 -13.65
N PHE A 212 11.13 -13.05 -14.49
CA PHE A 212 12.29 -12.97 -15.37
C PHE A 212 12.15 -11.84 -16.39
N THR A 213 10.98 -11.74 -17.03
CA THR A 213 10.70 -10.69 -18.02
C THR A 213 10.65 -9.31 -17.38
N SER A 214 10.08 -9.16 -16.18
CA SER A 214 10.08 -7.89 -15.43
C SER A 214 11.48 -7.44 -15.04
N LEU A 215 12.35 -8.36 -14.58
CA LEU A 215 13.76 -8.06 -14.26
C LEU A 215 14.55 -7.65 -15.50
N LYS A 216 14.34 -8.34 -16.63
CA LYS A 216 14.95 -7.96 -17.92
C LYS A 216 14.50 -6.58 -18.36
N THR A 217 13.23 -6.25 -18.14
CA THR A 217 12.68 -4.97 -18.55
C THR A 217 13.15 -3.81 -17.66
N ARG A 218 13.35 -4.04 -16.35
CA ARG A 218 14.01 -3.05 -15.47
C ARG A 218 15.44 -2.73 -15.91
N ASN A 219 16.14 -3.74 -16.44
CA ASN A 219 17.47 -3.58 -17.03
C ASN A 219 17.42 -3.09 -18.49
N ALA A 220 16.25 -2.76 -19.05
CA ALA A 220 16.16 -2.26 -20.42
C ALA A 220 16.98 -0.97 -20.60
N ARG A 221 17.08 -0.11 -19.57
CA ARG A 221 17.97 1.07 -19.57
C ARG A 221 19.44 0.75 -19.87
N SER A 222 19.95 -0.46 -19.72
CA SER A 222 21.33 -0.79 -20.11
C SER A 222 21.43 -1.59 -21.41
N TRP A 223 20.31 -1.82 -22.10
CA TRP A 223 20.32 -2.49 -23.40
C TRP A 223 21.05 -1.67 -24.45
N ARG A 224 21.95 -2.35 -25.17
CA ARG A 224 22.67 -1.81 -26.34
C ARG A 224 21.78 -1.72 -27.58
N TYR A 225 20.67 -2.44 -27.57
CA TYR A 225 19.71 -2.52 -28.67
C TYR A 225 18.47 -1.68 -28.32
N GLY A 226 18.01 -0.89 -29.29
CA GLY A 226 16.80 -0.06 -29.16
C GLY A 226 17.08 1.44 -29.13
N THR A 227 16.08 2.23 -29.53
CA THR A 227 16.15 3.69 -29.47
C THR A 227 16.10 4.17 -28.02
N GLY A 228 16.71 5.33 -27.72
CA GLY A 228 16.75 5.88 -26.37
C GLY A 228 15.37 6.12 -25.75
N TRP A 229 14.39 6.51 -26.58
CA TRP A 229 13.00 6.69 -26.18
C TRP A 229 12.33 5.38 -25.79
N PHE A 230 12.40 4.36 -26.66
CA PHE A 230 11.82 3.04 -26.39
C PHE A 230 12.44 2.38 -25.16
N ARG A 231 13.75 2.57 -24.97
CA ARG A 231 14.49 2.09 -23.80
C ARG A 231 13.99 2.70 -22.49
N SER A 232 13.72 4.00 -22.47
CA SER A 232 13.15 4.65 -21.28
C SER A 232 11.74 4.14 -21.01
N PHE A 233 10.90 4.11 -22.06
CA PHE A 233 9.53 3.62 -21.96
C PHE A 233 9.45 2.20 -21.39
N MET A 234 10.25 1.27 -21.93
CA MET A 234 10.30 -0.11 -21.41
C MET A 234 10.77 -0.14 -19.96
N ALA A 235 11.82 0.60 -19.59
CA ALA A 235 12.31 0.56 -18.21
C ALA A 235 11.32 1.16 -17.19
N ASP A 236 10.55 2.16 -17.60
CA ASP A 236 9.58 2.85 -16.74
C ASP A 236 8.27 2.05 -16.63
N TYR A 237 7.77 1.50 -17.73
CA TYR A 237 6.49 0.76 -17.78
C TYR A 237 6.64 -0.77 -17.83
N GLY A 238 7.85 -1.27 -17.59
CA GLY A 238 8.17 -2.66 -17.86
C GLY A 238 7.40 -3.66 -17.03
N VAL A 239 7.29 -3.41 -15.73
CA VAL A 239 6.55 -4.29 -14.81
C VAL A 239 5.07 -4.40 -15.19
N PRO A 240 4.29 -3.30 -15.32
CA PRO A 240 2.89 -3.41 -15.71
C PRO A 240 2.70 -3.96 -17.13
N LEU A 241 3.57 -3.62 -18.08
CA LEU A 241 3.51 -4.16 -19.44
C LEU A 241 3.70 -5.68 -19.42
N MET A 242 4.64 -6.21 -18.64
CA MET A 242 4.85 -7.65 -18.52
C MET A 242 3.66 -8.35 -17.85
N VAL A 243 3.06 -7.75 -16.83
CA VAL A 243 1.80 -8.28 -16.26
C VAL A 243 0.73 -8.40 -17.34
N LEU A 244 0.48 -7.33 -18.12
CA LEU A 244 -0.51 -7.36 -19.21
C LEU A 244 -0.20 -8.42 -20.27
N CYS A 245 1.06 -8.54 -20.70
CA CYS A 245 1.47 -9.53 -21.69
C CYS A 245 1.28 -10.98 -21.20
N TRP A 246 1.67 -11.27 -19.96
CA TRP A 246 1.52 -12.60 -19.38
C TRP A 246 0.07 -12.93 -19.02
N THR A 247 -0.73 -11.94 -18.62
CA THR A 247 -2.18 -12.09 -18.49
C THR A 247 -2.79 -12.39 -19.85
N ALA A 248 -2.47 -11.64 -20.91
CA ALA A 248 -2.96 -11.90 -22.26
C ALA A 248 -2.58 -13.31 -22.75
N LEU A 249 -1.35 -13.75 -22.48
CA LEU A 249 -0.92 -15.11 -22.78
C LEU A 249 -1.74 -16.15 -22.01
N SER A 250 -2.05 -15.91 -20.73
CA SER A 250 -2.92 -16.76 -19.92
C SER A 250 -4.35 -16.86 -20.47
N TYR A 251 -4.88 -15.78 -21.07
CA TYR A 251 -6.16 -15.80 -21.78
C TYR A 251 -6.08 -16.50 -23.14
N ALA A 252 -4.94 -16.40 -23.83
CA ALA A 252 -4.75 -16.95 -25.17
C ALA A 252 -4.52 -18.47 -25.18
N VAL A 253 -3.99 -19.06 -24.09
CA VAL A 253 -3.75 -20.50 -23.97
C VAL A 253 -5.08 -21.24 -23.77
N PRO A 254 -5.65 -21.87 -24.81
CA PRO A 254 -6.94 -22.55 -24.75
C PRO A 254 -6.67 -24.02 -24.44
N VAL A 255 -6.16 -24.31 -23.25
CA VAL A 255 -6.11 -25.71 -22.81
C VAL A 255 -7.51 -26.05 -22.31
N LYS A 256 -8.07 -27.16 -22.83
CA LYS A 256 -9.30 -27.86 -22.45
C LYS A 256 -9.33 -28.22 -20.96
N VAL A 257 -9.24 -27.22 -20.10
CA VAL A 257 -9.22 -27.36 -18.65
C VAL A 257 -10.52 -26.76 -18.17
N ILE A 258 -11.29 -27.59 -17.50
CA ILE A 258 -12.62 -27.32 -16.96
C ILE A 258 -12.63 -25.94 -16.30
N SER A 259 -13.65 -25.15 -16.61
CA SER A 259 -13.90 -23.75 -16.21
C SER A 259 -14.04 -23.52 -14.71
N GLY A 260 -13.72 -24.52 -13.89
CA GLY A 260 -13.82 -24.48 -12.46
C GLY A 260 -12.55 -24.00 -11.77
N VAL A 261 -11.33 -24.31 -12.23
CA VAL A 261 -10.08 -23.94 -11.49
C VAL A 261 -9.93 -22.42 -11.47
N PRO A 262 -9.97 -21.76 -10.29
CA PRO A 262 -9.89 -20.31 -10.19
C PRO A 262 -8.46 -19.85 -10.48
N ARG A 263 -8.09 -19.86 -11.76
CA ARG A 263 -6.82 -19.32 -12.27
C ARG A 263 -6.84 -17.80 -12.40
N ARG A 264 -7.94 -17.17 -12.00
CA ARG A 264 -8.27 -15.78 -12.28
C ARG A 264 -8.81 -15.15 -11.02
N LEU A 265 -8.34 -13.94 -10.77
CA LEU A 265 -8.91 -13.09 -9.74
C LEU A 265 -10.35 -12.74 -10.16
N VAL A 266 -11.33 -13.23 -9.42
CA VAL A 266 -12.73 -12.84 -9.60
C VAL A 266 -13.01 -11.78 -8.55
N CYS A 267 -12.86 -10.51 -8.95
CA CYS A 267 -13.29 -9.40 -8.10
C CYS A 267 -14.80 -9.19 -8.27
N PRO A 268 -15.61 -9.32 -7.21
CA PRO A 268 -16.98 -8.84 -7.26
C PRO A 268 -16.97 -7.33 -7.51
N LEU A 269 -17.94 -6.81 -8.27
CA LEU A 269 -18.07 -5.37 -8.46
C LEU A 269 -18.41 -4.70 -7.12
N LEU A 270 -17.92 -3.47 -6.88
CA LEU A 270 -18.21 -2.67 -5.67
C LEU A 270 -19.72 -2.48 -5.40
N TRP A 271 -20.56 -2.64 -6.42
CA TRP A 271 -22.02 -2.48 -6.37
C TRP A 271 -22.79 -3.79 -6.15
N GLU A 272 -22.09 -4.93 -6.01
CA GLU A 272 -22.72 -6.21 -5.70
C GLU A 272 -23.11 -6.29 -4.23
N ARG A 273 -24.19 -7.04 -3.93
CA ARG A 273 -24.77 -7.15 -2.58
C ARG A 273 -23.78 -7.60 -1.50
N ALA A 274 -22.76 -8.38 -1.89
CA ALA A 274 -21.70 -8.82 -0.98
C ALA A 274 -20.83 -7.68 -0.46
N SER A 275 -20.59 -6.63 -1.27
CA SER A 275 -19.77 -5.46 -0.89
C SER A 275 -20.61 -4.37 -0.21
N ILE A 276 -21.92 -4.28 -0.51
CA ILE A 276 -22.83 -3.30 0.12
C ILE A 276 -22.93 -3.51 1.64
N TYR A 277 -22.77 -4.75 2.13
CA TYR A 277 -22.79 -5.06 3.56
C TYR A 277 -21.70 -4.30 4.35
N HIS A 278 -20.50 -4.14 3.77
CA HIS A 278 -19.38 -3.40 4.37
C HIS A 278 -19.72 -1.92 4.65
N TRP A 279 -20.51 -1.28 3.77
CA TRP A 279 -20.91 0.11 3.93
C TRP A 279 -21.97 0.33 5.02
N THR A 280 -22.61 -0.75 5.51
CA THR A 280 -23.60 -0.71 6.58
C THR A 280 -23.08 -1.15 7.94
N VAL A 281 -21.77 -1.41 8.08
CA VAL A 281 -21.14 -1.95 9.30
C VAL A 281 -21.46 -1.12 10.55
N VAL A 282 -21.61 0.20 10.42
CA VAL A 282 -22.02 1.11 11.51
C VAL A 282 -23.32 0.66 12.21
N LYS A 283 -24.25 0.05 11.48
CA LYS A 283 -25.53 -0.43 12.06
C LYS A 283 -25.35 -1.68 12.93
N ASP A 284 -24.34 -2.49 12.65
CA ASP A 284 -24.04 -3.73 13.37
C ASP A 284 -23.04 -3.52 14.52
N MET A 285 -22.37 -2.36 14.58
CA MET A 285 -21.48 -2.00 15.70
C MET A 285 -22.15 -2.07 17.07
N GLY A 286 -23.43 -1.72 17.16
CA GLY A 286 -24.20 -1.77 18.40
C GLY A 286 -24.60 -3.18 18.85
N LYS A 287 -24.46 -4.19 17.99
CA LYS A 287 -24.76 -5.60 18.31
C LYS A 287 -23.59 -6.33 18.96
N VAL A 288 -22.39 -5.74 18.93
CA VAL A 288 -21.18 -6.33 19.51
C VAL A 288 -21.28 -6.30 21.04
N PRO A 289 -21.06 -7.42 21.75
CA PRO A 289 -21.13 -7.42 23.21
C PRO A 289 -20.06 -6.49 23.81
N ILE A 290 -20.44 -5.77 24.87
CA ILE A 290 -19.61 -4.73 25.51
C ILE A 290 -18.24 -5.29 25.94
N VAL A 291 -18.20 -6.56 26.36
CA VAL A 291 -16.96 -7.26 26.74
C VAL A 291 -15.93 -7.25 25.59
N TYR A 292 -16.37 -7.50 24.34
CA TYR A 292 -15.47 -7.51 23.19
C TYR A 292 -15.11 -6.12 22.69
N ILE A 293 -15.95 -5.12 22.97
CA ILE A 293 -15.62 -3.72 22.72
C ILE A 293 -14.42 -3.32 23.60
N PHE A 294 -14.40 -3.68 24.88
CA PHE A 294 -13.23 -3.42 25.73
C PHE A 294 -12.05 -4.35 25.42
N ALA A 295 -12.30 -5.62 25.08
CA ALA A 295 -11.24 -6.54 24.68
C ALA A 295 -10.50 -6.08 23.42
N SER A 296 -11.18 -5.35 22.53
CA SER A 296 -10.60 -4.80 21.30
C SER A 296 -9.50 -3.75 21.53
N ILE A 297 -9.35 -3.23 22.75
CA ILE A 297 -8.26 -2.31 23.11
C ILE A 297 -6.88 -2.99 22.98
N ILE A 298 -6.79 -4.29 23.28
CA ILE A 298 -5.52 -5.04 23.20
C ILE A 298 -5.00 -5.12 21.76
N PRO A 299 -5.77 -5.65 20.77
CA PRO A 299 -5.32 -5.63 19.39
C PRO A 299 -5.17 -4.20 18.84
N ALA A 300 -6.01 -3.26 19.29
CA ALA A 300 -5.89 -1.85 18.87
C ALA A 300 -4.56 -1.22 19.31
N LEU A 301 -4.07 -1.52 20.52
CA LEU A 301 -2.77 -1.04 20.99
C LEU A 301 -1.64 -1.58 20.11
N MET A 302 -1.70 -2.86 19.74
CA MET A 302 -0.69 -3.48 18.89
C MET A 302 -0.72 -2.90 17.47
N ILE A 303 -1.90 -2.71 16.89
CA ILE A 303 -2.06 -2.08 15.56
C ILE A 303 -1.62 -0.62 15.59
N ALA A 304 -1.94 0.14 16.64
CA ALA A 304 -1.51 1.53 16.78
C ALA A 304 0.03 1.64 16.84
N GLY A 305 0.69 0.76 17.59
CA GLY A 305 2.14 0.69 17.64
C GLY A 305 2.77 0.35 16.28
N LEU A 306 2.22 -0.65 15.59
CA LEU A 306 2.63 -1.05 14.25
C LEU A 306 2.46 0.08 13.23
N TYR A 307 1.30 0.77 13.24
CA TYR A 307 0.99 1.85 12.30
C TYR A 307 1.84 3.08 12.54
N PHE A 308 2.02 3.44 13.82
CA PHE A 308 2.94 4.49 14.20
C PHE A 308 4.35 4.17 13.70
N PHE A 309 4.82 2.93 13.87
CA PHE A 309 6.14 2.51 13.43
C PHE A 309 6.28 2.51 11.91
N ASP A 310 5.41 1.80 11.18
CA ASP A 310 5.49 1.67 9.72
C ASP A 310 5.41 3.03 9.03
N HIS A 311 4.45 3.86 9.44
CA HIS A 311 4.27 5.18 8.85
C HIS A 311 5.46 6.10 9.14
N SER A 312 6.01 6.01 10.35
CA SER A 312 7.21 6.74 10.73
C SER A 312 8.43 6.32 9.90
N VAL A 313 8.72 5.02 9.84
CA VAL A 313 9.87 4.52 9.08
C VAL A 313 9.71 4.81 7.60
N ALA A 314 8.52 4.66 7.03
CA ALA A 314 8.25 4.99 5.64
C ALA A 314 8.47 6.49 5.35
N SER A 315 8.03 7.38 6.24
CA SER A 315 8.24 8.83 6.14
C SER A 315 9.75 9.18 6.19
N GLN A 316 10.52 8.57 7.09
CA GLN A 316 11.97 8.75 7.16
C GLN A 316 12.72 8.20 5.95
N MET A 317 12.35 7.02 5.47
CA MET A 317 12.98 6.41 4.29
C MET A 317 12.71 7.24 3.02
N ALA A 318 11.55 7.89 2.94
CA ALA A 318 11.26 8.87 1.89
C ALA A 318 12.05 10.18 2.06
N GLN A 319 12.53 10.49 3.27
CA GLN A 319 13.25 11.73 3.58
C GLN A 319 14.74 11.54 3.86
N GLN A 320 15.35 10.51 3.29
CA GLN A 320 16.79 10.33 3.44
C GLN A 320 17.55 11.57 2.96
N LYS A 321 18.62 11.92 3.70
CA LYS A 321 19.51 13.05 3.36
C LYS A 321 20.06 12.95 1.93
N GLU A 322 20.12 11.74 1.38
CA GLU A 322 20.52 11.43 0.00
C GLU A 322 19.63 12.10 -1.07
N PHE A 323 18.38 12.46 -0.72
CA PHE A 323 17.44 13.10 -1.63
C PHE A 323 17.44 14.64 -1.57
N ASN A 324 18.24 15.27 -0.70
CA ASN A 324 18.40 16.74 -0.60
C ASN A 324 17.07 17.54 -0.58
N LEU A 325 16.10 17.11 0.22
CA LEU A 325 14.81 17.79 0.36
C LEU A 325 14.94 19.09 1.18
N LYS A 326 14.42 20.21 0.67
CA LYS A 326 14.49 21.54 1.32
C LYS A 326 13.30 21.88 2.24
N LYS A 327 12.15 21.21 2.07
CA LYS A 327 10.92 21.53 2.81
C LYS A 327 10.85 20.76 4.13
N PRO A 328 10.25 21.37 5.18
CA PRO A 328 10.21 20.78 6.51
C PRO A 328 9.38 19.50 6.52
N SER A 329 9.85 18.49 7.26
CA SER A 329 9.11 17.26 7.55
C SER A 329 7.97 17.52 8.54
N ALA A 330 6.87 16.79 8.41
CA ALA A 330 5.65 17.01 9.19
C ALA A 330 5.16 15.71 9.88
N TYR A 331 6.05 15.06 10.63
CA TYR A 331 5.78 13.74 11.22
C TYR A 331 4.59 13.70 12.19
N HIS A 332 4.42 14.73 13.03
CA HIS A 332 3.35 14.75 14.02
C HIS A 332 1.98 14.89 13.35
N TYR A 333 1.93 15.77 12.34
CA TYR A 333 0.72 16.02 11.58
C TYR A 333 0.33 14.80 10.74
N ASP A 334 1.30 14.10 10.15
CA ASP A 334 1.01 12.89 9.37
C ASP A 334 0.46 11.75 10.22
N VAL A 335 0.96 11.56 11.45
CA VAL A 335 0.40 10.57 12.41
C VAL A 335 -1.03 10.93 12.82
N LEU A 336 -1.34 12.23 12.96
CA LEU A 336 -2.71 12.69 13.22
C LEU A 336 -3.63 12.36 12.04
N ILE A 337 -3.19 12.65 10.81
CA ILE A 337 -3.95 12.32 9.59
C ILE A 337 -4.15 10.81 9.47
N LEU A 338 -3.13 10.01 9.79
CA LEU A 338 -3.24 8.55 9.82
C LEU A 338 -4.35 8.09 10.78
N GLY A 339 -4.41 8.65 11.99
CA GLY A 339 -5.49 8.37 12.95
C GLY A 339 -6.88 8.71 12.40
N ILE A 340 -7.01 9.85 11.72
CA ILE A 340 -8.28 10.26 11.08
C ILE A 340 -8.65 9.33 9.92
N THR A 341 -7.70 8.94 9.07
CA THR A 341 -7.97 7.99 7.98
C THR A 341 -8.32 6.61 8.50
N THR A 342 -7.66 6.13 9.56
CA THR A 342 -8.02 4.87 10.22
C THR A 342 -9.42 4.91 10.82
N LEU A 343 -9.83 6.06 11.39
CA LEU A 343 -11.19 6.27 11.87
C LEU A 343 -12.22 6.13 10.73
N ILE A 344 -11.96 6.79 9.60
CA ILE A 344 -12.85 6.75 8.42
C ILE A 344 -12.93 5.32 7.87
N CYS A 345 -11.80 4.63 7.71
CA CYS A 345 -11.77 3.23 7.27
C CYS A 345 -12.54 2.32 8.22
N GLY A 346 -12.35 2.48 9.53
CA GLY A 346 -13.06 1.72 10.55
C GLY A 346 -14.57 1.89 10.47
N VAL A 347 -15.06 3.13 10.32
CA VAL A 347 -16.50 3.39 10.17
C VAL A 347 -17.06 2.79 8.89
N LEU A 348 -16.27 2.76 7.81
CA LEU A 348 -16.65 2.18 6.52
C LEU A 348 -16.45 0.65 6.44
N GLY A 349 -15.93 0.00 7.49
CA GLY A 349 -15.61 -1.43 7.47
C GLY A 349 -14.47 -1.80 6.52
N LEU A 350 -13.64 -0.82 6.13
CA LEU A 350 -12.51 -0.99 5.22
C LEU A 350 -11.22 -1.28 6.00
N PRO A 351 -10.31 -2.10 5.48
CA PRO A 351 -9.02 -2.34 6.11
C PRO A 351 -8.19 -1.03 6.09
N PRO A 352 -7.71 -0.51 7.24
CA PRO A 352 -7.00 0.75 7.26
C PRO A 352 -5.67 0.68 6.51
N SER A 353 -5.27 1.83 5.97
CA SER A 353 -4.08 1.97 5.16
C SER A 353 -2.98 2.70 5.94
N ASN A 354 -1.73 2.27 5.76
CA ASN A 354 -0.54 2.86 6.37
C ASN A 354 0.53 3.18 5.32
N GLY A 355 1.59 3.88 5.73
CA GLY A 355 2.68 4.26 4.84
C GLY A 355 3.47 3.03 4.35
N VAL A 356 3.56 2.84 3.04
CA VAL A 356 4.24 1.67 2.45
C VAL A 356 5.70 1.95 2.14
N LEU A 357 6.57 1.09 2.67
CA LEU A 357 8.02 1.21 2.67
C LEU A 357 8.71 1.06 1.31
N PRO A 358 8.34 0.13 0.41
CA PRO A 358 9.03 0.04 -0.89
C PRO A 358 8.57 1.14 -1.85
N GLN A 359 7.32 1.58 -1.75
CA GLN A 359 6.70 2.49 -2.72
C GLN A 359 7.11 3.95 -2.47
N SER A 360 7.13 4.39 -1.21
CA SER A 360 7.48 5.77 -0.82
C SER A 360 8.89 6.24 -1.26
N PRO A 361 9.98 5.46 -1.06
CA PRO A 361 11.30 5.83 -1.56
C PRO A 361 11.41 5.68 -3.09
N MET A 362 10.67 4.75 -3.71
CA MET A 362 10.63 4.66 -5.18
C MET A 362 9.97 5.88 -5.81
N HIS A 363 8.91 6.40 -5.19
CA HIS A 363 8.25 7.65 -5.59
C HIS A 363 9.19 8.85 -5.44
N THR A 364 9.88 8.95 -4.29
CA THR A 364 10.86 10.03 -4.08
C THR A 364 12.00 9.96 -5.10
N LYS A 365 12.50 8.76 -5.41
CA LYS A 365 13.57 8.54 -6.37
C LYS A 365 13.14 8.86 -7.81
N SER A 366 11.91 8.53 -8.20
CA SER A 366 11.41 8.85 -9.55
C SER A 366 11.26 10.37 -9.74
N LEU A 367 10.80 11.08 -8.71
CA LEU A 367 10.74 12.55 -8.69
C LEU A 367 12.13 13.19 -8.70
N ALA A 368 13.10 12.64 -7.95
CA ALA A 368 14.48 13.12 -7.93
C ALA A 368 15.15 13.05 -9.32
N VAL A 369 14.93 11.95 -10.04
CA VAL A 369 15.43 11.79 -11.42
C VAL A 369 14.78 12.80 -12.37
N LEU A 370 13.48 13.06 -12.21
CA LEU A 370 12.75 14.03 -13.03
C LEU A 370 13.27 15.46 -12.81
N SER A 371 13.51 15.87 -11.56
CA SER A 371 14.11 17.18 -11.25
C SER A 371 15.49 17.32 -11.92
N LYS A 372 16.35 16.30 -11.81
CA LYS A 372 17.68 16.31 -12.45
C LYS A 372 17.60 16.42 -13.98
N GLN A 373 16.64 15.73 -14.62
CA GLN A 373 16.41 15.82 -16.06
C GLN A 373 15.87 17.19 -16.47
N ALA A 374 14.98 17.78 -15.67
CA ALA A 374 14.44 19.12 -15.90
C ALA A 374 15.53 20.20 -15.81
N CYS A 375 16.42 20.10 -14.81
CA CYS A 375 17.57 21.00 -14.67
C CYS A 375 18.53 20.87 -15.87
N CYS A 376 18.94 19.67 -16.26
CA CYS A 376 19.78 19.47 -17.44
C CYS A 376 19.16 20.07 -18.72
N HIS A 377 17.84 19.92 -18.89
CA HIS A 377 17.14 20.51 -20.03
C HIS A 377 17.11 22.06 -19.96
N ALA A 378 16.93 22.65 -18.78
CA ALA A 378 16.96 24.10 -18.61
C ALA A 378 18.35 24.69 -18.88
N LEU A 379 19.40 24.00 -18.42
CA LEU A 379 20.80 24.34 -18.70
C LEU A 379 21.13 24.24 -20.20
N SER A 380 20.57 23.27 -20.92
CA SER A 380 20.75 23.18 -22.38
C SER A 380 20.03 24.25 -23.20
N VAL A 381 19.05 24.95 -22.62
CA VAL A 381 18.21 25.94 -23.30
C VAL A 381 18.62 27.39 -22.96
N ASN A 382 19.73 27.60 -22.23
CA ASN A 382 20.23 28.94 -21.84
C ASN A 382 19.17 29.84 -21.18
N ILE A 383 18.32 29.26 -20.33
CA ILE A 383 17.42 30.05 -19.47
C ILE A 383 18.26 30.54 -18.27
N ALA A 384 18.23 31.84 -18.00
CA ALA A 384 19.08 32.52 -17.02
C ALA A 384 19.22 31.78 -15.66
N PRO A 385 20.41 31.80 -15.03
CA PRO A 385 20.75 30.97 -13.87
C PRO A 385 19.89 31.23 -12.63
N SER A 386 19.23 32.39 -12.52
CA SER A 386 18.33 32.70 -11.40
C SER A 386 17.10 31.78 -11.31
N ASN A 387 16.70 31.15 -12.43
CA ASN A 387 15.63 30.14 -12.46
C ASN A 387 16.19 28.71 -12.43
N ALA A 388 17.46 28.50 -12.80
CA ALA A 388 18.12 27.19 -12.75
C ALA A 388 18.36 26.73 -11.29
N ASP A 389 18.71 27.66 -10.40
CA ASP A 389 18.80 27.43 -8.95
C ASP A 389 17.45 27.14 -8.28
N SER A 390 16.33 27.21 -9.01
CA SER A 390 15.02 26.75 -8.53
C SER A 390 14.63 25.36 -9.08
N LEU A 391 15.33 24.89 -10.13
CA LEU A 391 15.07 23.64 -10.84
C LEU A 391 15.95 22.47 -10.36
N ASP A 392 17.08 22.75 -9.72
CA ASP A 392 17.99 21.76 -9.12
C ASP A 392 17.40 21.02 -7.90
N TYR A 393 16.17 21.35 -7.53
CA TYR A 393 15.60 20.98 -6.25
C TYR A 393 14.26 20.27 -6.45
N ILE A 394 14.06 19.19 -5.70
CA ILE A 394 12.79 18.47 -5.65
C ILE A 394 11.76 19.39 -4.97
N THR A 395 11.05 20.15 -5.78
CA THR A 395 9.77 20.73 -5.41
C THR A 395 8.72 19.63 -5.51
N TRP A 396 8.16 19.25 -4.37
CA TRP A 396 7.04 18.30 -4.20
C TRP A 396 6.05 18.28 -5.36
#